data_AF-A0A1G4VIR0-F1
#
_entry.id   AF-A0A1G4VIR0-F1
#
_cell.length_a   1.000
_cell.length_b   1.000
_cell.length_c   1.000
_cell.angle_alpha   90.00
_cell.angle_beta   90.00
_cell.angle_gamma   90.00
#
_symmetry.space_group_name_H-M   'P 1'
#
loop_
_entity.id
_entity.type
_entity.pdbx_description
1 polymer ?
#
loop_
_entity_poly.entity_id
_entity_poly.type
_entity_poly.pdbx_seq_one_letter_code
_entity_poly.pdbx_strand_id
1 'polypeptide(L)'
;MLFDNFLLGNGTLQGIDEMRVRGCAYGEFAEKGFLSASLKNIAAKAEVSEKQLLTAFGSKEELLERLIEELIENATGKETNSSLEMLAGIVDSMKREIELDTRKASFIGMLFYDQTIPADVKQTCVECFENTRAYECFARDCGKGLIKCDDSADSLVNFFQAVFNIVKGYAVAGVEPPATEWLLALLFKKIDDTKDNEDAIIKRQNSVIATFASDFDSILFVDLDTGKMDVYQANGANDQWIIDSARKGYNEYRKTFAKTFLFPEDAEWFLKETEPQSIMNRFDEDPVLFIDHRVNYKGRTVFYQTIIALDPMYSYGNRILIGGHKVAAAKRPRPVDDDFDRAVFG
;
A
#
# COMPACT_ATOMS: atom_id res chain seq x y z
N MET A 1 16.69 -24.74 5.73
CA MET A 1 16.83 -25.17 7.14
C MET A 1 17.18 -23.98 8.03
N LEU A 2 16.31 -22.97 8.08
CA LEU A 2 16.42 -21.80 8.97
C LEU A 2 14.98 -21.30 9.24
N PHE A 3 14.16 -22.14 9.87
CA PHE A 3 12.75 -21.83 10.18
C PHE A 3 12.40 -21.85 11.69
N ASP A 4 13.36 -22.15 12.58
CA ASP A 4 12.97 -22.62 13.93
C ASP A 4 13.09 -21.63 15.10
N ASN A 5 13.55 -20.39 14.92
CA ASN A 5 14.01 -19.63 16.11
C ASN A 5 13.25 -18.34 16.48
N PHE A 6 12.07 -18.04 15.94
CA PHE A 6 11.40 -16.78 16.30
C PHE A 6 9.90 -16.80 16.62
N LEU A 7 9.30 -17.97 16.85
CA LEU A 7 7.94 -18.09 17.39
C LEU A 7 8.01 -18.72 18.78
N LEU A 8 8.28 -17.88 19.78
CA LEU A 8 8.36 -18.31 21.18
C LEU A 8 6.95 -18.55 21.74
N GLY A 9 6.53 -19.81 21.68
CA GLY A 9 5.31 -20.31 22.32
C GLY A 9 4.97 -21.74 21.91
N ASN A 10 5.90 -22.71 22.04
CA ASN A 10 5.60 -24.13 21.82
C ASN A 10 4.75 -24.69 22.97
N GLY A 11 3.46 -24.38 22.96
CA GLY A 11 2.46 -24.94 23.87
C GLY A 11 1.78 -26.15 23.24
N THR A 12 2.11 -27.36 23.66
CA THR A 12 1.22 -28.50 23.46
C THR A 12 0.06 -28.38 24.44
N LEU A 13 -1.09 -27.89 23.99
CA LEU A 13 -2.33 -27.90 24.75
C LEU A 13 -3.01 -29.26 24.55
N GLN A 14 -3.25 -30.01 25.61
CA GLN A 14 -3.93 -31.33 25.56
C GLN A 14 -3.36 -32.34 24.53
N GLY A 15 -2.06 -32.26 24.22
CA GLY A 15 -1.38 -33.18 23.29
C GLY A 15 -1.65 -32.92 21.80
N ILE A 16 -2.22 -31.77 21.44
CA ILE A 16 -2.29 -31.31 20.06
C ILE A 16 -1.26 -30.21 19.79
N ASP A 17 -0.78 -30.17 18.55
CA ASP A 17 0.05 -29.07 18.04
C ASP A 17 -0.86 -27.87 17.76
N GLU A 18 -0.98 -27.01 18.76
CA GLU A 18 -1.86 -25.84 18.72
C GLU A 18 -1.48 -24.88 17.58
N MET A 19 -0.17 -24.69 17.34
CA MET A 19 0.30 -23.82 16.27
C MET A 19 -0.18 -24.33 14.90
N ARG A 20 -0.10 -25.65 14.67
CA ARG A 20 -0.60 -26.26 13.43
C ARG A 20 -2.12 -26.11 13.29
N VAL A 21 -2.88 -26.31 14.37
CA VAL A 21 -4.34 -26.15 14.36
C VAL A 21 -4.71 -24.71 14.01
N ARG A 22 -4.07 -23.72 14.64
CA ARG A 22 -4.31 -22.29 14.38
C ARG A 22 -4.03 -21.93 12.92
N GLY A 23 -2.88 -22.35 12.38
CA GLY A 23 -2.54 -22.14 10.96
C GLY A 23 -3.59 -22.72 9.99
N CYS A 24 -4.09 -23.92 10.28
CA CYS A 24 -5.14 -24.56 9.48
C CYS A 24 -6.49 -23.84 9.61
N ALA A 25 -6.80 -23.34 10.81
CA ALA A 25 -8.02 -22.59 11.08
C ALA A 25 -8.01 -21.23 10.35
N TYR A 26 -6.90 -20.47 10.42
CA TYR A 26 -6.73 -19.23 9.64
C TYR A 26 -7.01 -19.46 8.16
N GLY A 27 -6.43 -20.49 7.56
CA GLY A 27 -6.63 -20.82 6.15
C GLY A 27 -8.09 -21.20 5.82
N GLU A 28 -8.73 -22.06 6.62
CA GLU A 28 -10.11 -22.48 6.38
C GLU A 28 -11.10 -21.31 6.50
N PHE A 29 -10.95 -20.48 7.54
CA PHE A 29 -11.80 -19.30 7.73
C PHE A 29 -11.57 -18.25 6.64
N ALA A 30 -10.32 -17.98 6.28
CA ALA A 30 -9.98 -17.05 5.20
C ALA A 30 -10.56 -17.47 3.85
N GLU A 31 -10.44 -18.75 3.49
CA GLU A 31 -10.86 -19.27 2.19
C GLU A 31 -12.38 -19.35 2.05
N LYS A 32 -13.10 -19.62 3.15
CA LYS A 32 -14.52 -20.03 3.10
C LYS A 32 -15.48 -19.11 3.83
N GLY A 33 -14.98 -18.17 4.63
CA GLY A 33 -15.79 -17.42 5.58
C GLY A 33 -16.20 -18.24 6.79
N PHE A 34 -16.71 -17.57 7.82
CA PHE A 34 -17.05 -18.18 9.10
C PHE A 34 -18.13 -19.25 8.95
N LEU A 35 -19.23 -18.96 8.25
CA LEU A 35 -20.36 -19.89 8.13
C LEU A 35 -19.95 -21.20 7.43
N SER A 36 -19.19 -21.11 6.34
CA SER A 36 -18.83 -22.27 5.51
C SER A 36 -17.58 -23.01 6.00
N ALA A 37 -16.79 -22.39 6.89
CA ALA A 37 -15.68 -23.06 7.56
C ALA A 37 -16.18 -24.19 8.48
N SER A 38 -15.44 -25.31 8.46
CA SER A 38 -15.81 -26.53 9.19
C SER A 38 -14.68 -26.98 10.12
N LEU A 39 -15.02 -27.23 11.38
CA LEU A 39 -14.09 -27.79 12.37
C LEU A 39 -13.56 -29.16 11.95
N LYS A 40 -14.37 -29.96 11.25
CA LYS A 40 -13.95 -31.23 10.66
C LYS A 40 -12.83 -31.04 9.64
N ASN A 41 -12.92 -30.03 8.77
CA ASN A 41 -11.89 -29.74 7.78
C ASN A 41 -10.62 -29.20 8.44
N ILE A 42 -10.76 -28.33 9.44
CA ILE A 42 -9.63 -27.80 10.21
C ILE A 42 -8.91 -28.96 10.92
N ALA A 43 -9.64 -29.83 11.60
CA ALA A 43 -9.10 -31.00 12.29
C ALA A 43 -8.38 -31.95 11.31
N ALA A 44 -8.99 -32.22 10.16
CA ALA A 44 -8.38 -33.04 9.12
C ALA A 44 -7.08 -32.44 8.57
N LYS A 45 -7.06 -31.13 8.27
CA LYS A 45 -5.85 -30.40 7.80
C LYS A 45 -4.74 -30.39 8.86
N ALA A 46 -5.12 -30.28 10.13
CA ALA A 46 -4.20 -30.25 11.27
C ALA A 46 -3.78 -31.65 11.76
N GLU A 47 -4.26 -32.73 11.13
CA GLU A 47 -4.00 -34.12 11.52
C GLU A 47 -4.42 -34.46 12.96
N VAL A 48 -5.52 -33.86 13.43
CA VAL A 48 -6.13 -34.14 14.74
C VAL A 48 -7.56 -34.64 14.57
N SER A 49 -8.10 -35.32 15.58
CA SER A 49 -9.53 -35.64 15.56
C SER A 49 -10.37 -34.41 15.88
N GLU A 50 -11.56 -34.32 15.29
CA GLU A 50 -12.53 -33.25 15.60
C GLU A 50 -12.85 -33.20 17.10
N LYS A 51 -12.92 -34.35 17.76
CA LYS A 51 -13.10 -34.44 19.21
C LYS A 51 -11.95 -33.79 20.00
N GLN A 52 -10.69 -33.99 19.59
CA GLN A 52 -9.54 -33.34 20.24
C GLN A 52 -9.60 -31.83 20.05
N LEU A 53 -9.95 -31.36 18.84
CA LEU A 53 -10.08 -29.94 18.54
C LEU A 53 -11.19 -29.29 19.39
N LEU A 54 -12.36 -29.92 19.48
CA LEU A 54 -13.46 -29.46 20.35
C LEU A 54 -13.09 -29.51 21.85
N THR A 55 -12.28 -30.47 22.29
CA THR A 55 -11.85 -30.55 23.70
C THR A 55 -10.86 -29.43 24.05
N ALA A 56 -10.04 -29.02 23.08
CA ALA A 56 -9.02 -27.98 23.27
C ALA A 56 -9.57 -26.57 23.13
N PHE A 57 -10.43 -26.32 22.14
CA PHE A 57 -10.90 -24.98 21.79
C PHE A 57 -12.40 -24.78 22.05
N GLY A 58 -13.14 -25.81 22.44
CA GLY A 58 -14.58 -25.74 22.64
C GLY A 58 -15.34 -25.79 21.32
N SER A 59 -15.85 -24.65 20.86
CA SER A 59 -16.68 -24.47 19.67
C SER A 59 -15.94 -23.80 18.51
N LYS A 60 -16.62 -23.57 17.38
CA LYS A 60 -16.05 -22.87 16.22
C LYS A 60 -15.89 -21.38 16.53
N GLU A 61 -16.85 -20.84 17.27
CA GLU A 61 -16.90 -19.51 17.82
C GLU A 61 -15.73 -19.28 18.78
N GLU A 62 -15.57 -20.15 19.79
CA GLU A 62 -14.47 -20.04 20.75
C GLU A 62 -13.10 -20.22 20.09
N LEU A 63 -12.97 -21.10 19.08
CA LEU A 63 -11.74 -21.17 18.27
C LEU A 63 -11.48 -19.85 17.54
N LEU A 64 -12.50 -19.23 16.94
CA LEU A 64 -12.35 -17.95 16.24
C LEU A 64 -11.92 -16.84 17.20
N GLU A 65 -12.57 -16.74 18.37
CA GLU A 65 -12.23 -15.79 19.43
C GLU A 65 -10.76 -15.93 19.86
N ARG A 66 -10.27 -17.16 20.06
CA ARG A 66 -8.86 -17.41 20.41
C ARG A 66 -7.88 -16.94 19.34
N LEU A 67 -8.21 -17.11 18.07
CA LEU A 67 -7.38 -16.62 16.96
C LEU A 67 -7.36 -15.09 16.93
N ILE A 68 -8.49 -14.45 17.22
CA ILE A 68 -8.60 -12.99 17.31
C ILE A 68 -7.77 -12.48 18.48
N GLU A 69 -7.90 -13.07 19.68
CA GLU A 69 -7.10 -12.74 20.86
C GLU A 69 -5.60 -12.80 20.56
N GLU A 70 -5.13 -13.88 19.94
CA GLU A 70 -3.72 -14.03 19.55
C GLU A 70 -3.27 -12.96 18.56
N LEU A 71 -4.08 -12.65 17.53
CA LEU A 71 -3.75 -11.58 16.59
C LEU A 71 -3.61 -10.24 17.32
N ILE A 72 -4.47 -9.98 18.29
CA ILE A 72 -4.42 -8.77 19.11
C ILE A 72 -3.16 -8.77 19.97
N GLU A 73 -2.86 -9.86 20.67
CA GLU A 73 -1.66 -9.98 21.49
C GLU A 73 -0.38 -9.81 20.66
N ASN A 74 -0.35 -10.35 19.44
CA ASN A 74 0.79 -10.18 18.53
C ASN A 74 0.91 -8.76 17.99
N ALA A 75 -0.22 -8.10 17.68
CA ALA A 75 -0.25 -6.73 17.20
C ALA A 75 0.06 -5.71 18.32
N THR A 76 -0.30 -6.02 19.56
CA THR A 76 -0.24 -5.10 20.71
C THR A 76 0.84 -5.47 21.74
N GLY A 77 1.49 -6.63 21.62
CA GLY A 77 2.40 -7.18 22.63
C GLY A 77 3.72 -6.44 22.82
N LYS A 78 3.99 -5.39 22.04
CA LYS A 78 5.13 -4.49 22.29
C LYS A 78 4.62 -3.21 22.95
N GLU A 79 5.02 -2.96 24.20
CA GLU A 79 5.00 -1.60 24.72
C GLU A 79 5.84 -0.74 23.78
N THR A 80 5.20 0.24 23.13
CA THR A 80 5.89 1.19 22.26
C THR A 80 6.04 2.52 22.98
N ASN A 81 7.21 3.13 22.87
CA ASN A 81 7.52 4.38 23.56
C ASN A 81 6.86 5.59 22.86
N SER A 82 6.36 5.40 21.64
CA SER A 82 5.61 6.41 20.86
C SER A 82 4.51 5.79 19.98
N SER A 83 3.55 6.63 19.58
CA SER A 83 2.52 6.33 18.58
C SER A 83 3.14 6.03 17.22
N LEU A 84 4.26 6.67 16.88
CA LEU A 84 4.97 6.44 15.63
C LEU A 84 5.61 5.04 15.57
N GLU A 85 6.20 4.57 16.68
CA GLU A 85 6.70 3.20 16.80
C GLU A 85 5.56 2.18 16.75
N MET A 86 4.40 2.51 17.34
CA MET A 86 3.19 1.68 17.22
C MET A 86 2.74 1.57 15.77
N LEU A 87 2.64 2.70 15.06
CA LEU A 87 2.22 2.75 13.66
C LEU A 87 3.19 2.00 12.74
N ALA A 88 4.49 2.24 12.89
CA ALA A 88 5.52 1.53 12.14
C ALA A 88 5.48 0.01 12.44
N GLY A 89 5.28 -0.36 13.70
CA GLY A 89 5.13 -1.75 14.12
C GLY A 89 3.90 -2.43 13.52
N ILE A 90 2.74 -1.75 13.51
CA ILE A 90 1.51 -2.24 12.88
C ILE A 90 1.74 -2.46 11.39
N VAL A 91 2.32 -1.49 10.70
CA VAL A 91 2.56 -1.57 9.26
C VAL A 91 3.59 -2.63 8.90
N ASP A 92 4.71 -2.71 9.61
CA ASP A 92 5.68 -3.78 9.40
C ASP A 92 5.05 -5.16 9.67
N SER A 93 4.13 -5.24 10.64
CA SER A 93 3.34 -6.45 10.87
C SER A 93 2.43 -6.74 9.68
N MET A 94 1.73 -5.74 9.15
CA MET A 94 0.87 -5.90 7.97
C MET A 94 1.67 -6.31 6.74
N LYS A 95 2.82 -5.68 6.48
CA LYS A 95 3.72 -6.04 5.36
C LYS A 95 4.21 -7.46 5.51
N ARG A 96 4.75 -7.82 6.68
CA ARG A 96 5.17 -9.20 6.95
C ARG A 96 4.03 -10.18 6.76
N GLU A 97 2.83 -9.87 7.23
CA GLU A 97 1.68 -10.78 7.09
C GLU A 97 1.18 -10.89 5.64
N ILE A 98 1.21 -9.79 4.86
CA ILE A 98 0.92 -9.80 3.41
C ILE A 98 1.98 -10.60 2.63
N GLU A 99 3.26 -10.43 2.97
CA GLU A 99 4.40 -11.09 2.31
C GLU A 99 4.55 -12.57 2.69
N LEU A 100 4.25 -12.93 3.95
CA LEU A 100 4.52 -14.28 4.49
C LEU A 100 3.33 -15.23 4.36
N ASP A 101 2.08 -14.76 4.48
CA ASP A 101 0.91 -15.63 4.37
C ASP A 101 -0.36 -14.83 4.01
N THR A 102 -0.65 -14.74 2.71
CA THR A 102 -1.87 -14.11 2.17
C THR A 102 -3.17 -14.64 2.80
N ARG A 103 -3.14 -15.82 3.43
CA ARG A 103 -4.27 -16.39 4.18
C ARG A 103 -4.58 -15.63 5.46
N LYS A 104 -3.60 -15.09 6.19
CA LYS A 104 -3.86 -14.28 7.39
C LYS A 104 -4.41 -12.90 7.04
N ALA A 105 -3.91 -12.27 5.97
CA ALA A 105 -4.47 -11.04 5.43
C ALA A 105 -5.94 -11.25 4.99
N SER A 106 -6.21 -12.38 4.33
CA SER A 106 -7.57 -12.80 3.95
C SER A 106 -8.45 -13.12 5.16
N PHE A 107 -7.88 -13.67 6.25
CA PHE A 107 -8.58 -13.91 7.50
C PHE A 107 -8.98 -12.60 8.20
N ILE A 108 -8.07 -11.64 8.31
CA ILE A 108 -8.38 -10.30 8.85
C ILE A 108 -9.48 -9.66 7.99
N GLY A 109 -9.37 -9.76 6.67
CA GLY A 109 -10.42 -9.36 5.75
C GLY A 109 -11.78 -9.99 6.08
N MET A 110 -11.82 -11.32 6.21
CA MET A 110 -13.02 -12.08 6.56
C MET A 110 -13.66 -11.57 7.87
N LEU A 111 -12.87 -11.27 8.90
CA LEU A 111 -13.39 -10.74 10.18
C LEU A 111 -14.23 -9.46 10.02
N PHE A 112 -13.88 -8.59 9.08
CA PHE A 112 -14.59 -7.32 8.88
C PHE A 112 -15.72 -7.40 7.86
N TYR A 113 -15.59 -8.23 6.82
CA TYR A 113 -16.52 -8.22 5.69
C TYR A 113 -17.54 -9.36 5.71
N ASP A 114 -17.25 -10.47 6.41
CA ASP A 114 -18.18 -11.59 6.49
C ASP A 114 -19.38 -11.24 7.37
N GLN A 115 -20.55 -11.08 6.75
CA GLN A 115 -21.81 -10.75 7.42
C GLN A 115 -22.35 -11.88 8.30
N THR A 116 -21.76 -13.08 8.21
CA THR A 116 -22.18 -14.27 8.95
C THR A 116 -21.48 -14.43 10.30
N ILE A 117 -20.46 -13.63 10.60
CA ILE A 117 -19.80 -13.65 11.91
C ILE A 117 -20.78 -13.15 12.98
N PRO A 118 -20.87 -13.82 14.13
CA PRO A 118 -21.68 -13.38 15.27
C PRO A 118 -21.40 -11.93 15.67
N ALA A 119 -22.46 -11.19 16.04
CA ALA A 119 -22.37 -9.75 16.29
C ALA A 119 -21.48 -9.41 17.50
N ASP A 120 -21.47 -10.27 18.51
CA ASP A 120 -20.58 -10.19 19.68
C ASP A 120 -19.11 -10.37 19.28
N VAL A 121 -18.78 -11.36 18.44
CA VAL A 121 -17.41 -11.56 17.94
C VAL A 121 -16.96 -10.39 17.06
N LYS A 122 -17.86 -9.85 16.22
CA LYS A 122 -17.58 -8.61 15.46
C LYS A 122 -17.33 -7.42 16.37
N GLN A 123 -18.14 -7.27 17.41
CA GLN A 123 -18.00 -6.19 18.39
C GLN A 123 -16.66 -6.30 19.11
N THR A 124 -16.21 -7.50 19.50
CA THR A 124 -14.87 -7.73 20.05
C THR A 124 -13.78 -7.33 19.06
N CYS A 125 -13.90 -7.70 17.77
CA CYS A 125 -12.95 -7.27 16.74
C CYS A 125 -12.90 -5.74 16.63
N VAL A 126 -14.05 -5.08 16.62
CA VAL A 126 -14.15 -3.61 16.56
C VAL A 126 -13.52 -2.99 17.81
N GLU A 127 -13.87 -3.43 19.01
CA GLU A 127 -13.32 -2.88 20.27
C GLU A 127 -11.81 -3.07 20.41
N CYS A 128 -11.26 -4.13 19.83
CA CYS A 128 -9.83 -4.43 19.89
C CYS A 128 -9.00 -3.76 18.79
N PHE A 129 -9.53 -3.64 17.57
CA PHE A 129 -8.84 -2.98 16.45
C PHE A 129 -9.13 -1.48 16.38
N GLU A 130 -10.29 -1.05 16.83
CA GLU A 130 -10.72 0.34 16.85
C GLU A 130 -10.58 0.91 18.27
N ASN A 131 -9.74 1.93 18.38
CA ASN A 131 -9.72 2.94 19.44
C ASN A 131 -8.74 2.74 20.59
N THR A 132 -8.87 1.80 21.52
CA THR A 132 -8.29 2.04 22.87
C THR A 132 -6.80 2.37 22.89
N ARG A 133 -5.94 1.56 22.27
CA ARG A 133 -4.48 1.74 22.39
C ARG A 133 -3.88 2.74 21.41
N ALA A 134 -4.41 2.82 20.19
CA ALA A 134 -3.99 3.82 19.21
C ALA A 134 -4.40 5.21 19.70
N TYR A 135 -5.64 5.36 20.19
CA TYR A 135 -6.13 6.58 20.81
C TYR A 135 -5.30 6.97 22.04
N GLU A 136 -5.02 6.04 22.96
CA GLU A 136 -4.17 6.33 24.13
C GLU A 136 -2.76 6.78 23.73
N CYS A 137 -2.16 6.15 22.71
CA CYS A 137 -0.86 6.57 22.20
C CYS A 137 -0.94 7.98 21.59
N PHE A 138 -1.90 8.23 20.69
CA PHE A 138 -2.07 9.54 20.07
C PHE A 138 -2.39 10.62 21.10
N ALA A 139 -3.31 10.38 22.03
CA ALA A 139 -3.67 11.30 23.10
C ALA A 139 -2.46 11.60 24.02
N ARG A 140 -1.67 10.57 24.38
CA ARG A 140 -0.44 10.72 25.16
C ARG A 140 0.59 11.58 24.42
N ASP A 141 0.81 11.31 23.14
CA ASP A 141 1.85 11.99 22.36
C ASP A 141 1.42 13.42 21.98
N CYS A 142 0.12 13.66 21.76
CA CYS A 142 -0.46 15.01 21.68
C CYS A 142 -0.29 15.76 23.02
N GLY A 143 -0.57 15.12 24.15
CA GLY A 143 -0.38 15.71 25.48
C GLY A 143 1.08 16.04 25.82
N LYS A 144 2.04 15.32 25.22
CA LYS A 144 3.48 15.60 25.31
C LYS A 144 3.98 16.61 24.27
N GLY A 145 3.12 17.06 23.36
CA GLY A 145 3.50 17.94 22.25
C GLY A 145 4.42 17.28 21.21
N LEU A 146 4.49 15.94 21.20
CA LEU A 146 5.25 15.16 20.22
C LEU A 146 4.51 15.09 18.87
N ILE A 147 3.20 15.30 18.90
CA ILE A 147 2.34 15.43 17.73
C ILE A 147 1.66 16.79 17.82
N LYS A 148 1.95 17.68 16.86
CA LYS A 148 1.15 18.89 16.65
C LYS A 148 0.21 18.61 15.50
N CYS A 149 -1.03 18.36 15.87
CA CYS A 149 -2.13 18.15 14.95
C CYS A 149 -3.16 19.22 15.30
N ASP A 150 -3.61 19.99 14.31
CA ASP A 150 -4.71 20.95 14.49
C ASP A 150 -6.04 20.24 14.80
N ASP A 151 -6.10 18.93 14.55
CA ASP A 151 -7.24 18.07 14.86
C ASP A 151 -7.12 17.35 16.23
N SER A 152 -8.25 16.89 16.79
CA SER A 152 -8.28 16.10 18.03
C SER A 152 -7.65 14.71 17.85
N ALA A 153 -7.28 14.05 18.97
CA ALA A 153 -6.85 12.64 18.96
C ALA A 153 -7.87 11.73 18.26
N ASP A 154 -9.17 12.02 18.38
CA ASP A 154 -10.24 11.31 17.66
C ASP A 154 -10.10 11.43 16.14
N SER A 155 -9.74 12.60 15.62
CA SER A 155 -9.56 12.81 14.19
C SER A 155 -8.38 12.01 13.62
N LEU A 156 -7.27 11.94 14.36
CA LEU A 156 -6.12 11.11 13.99
C LEU A 156 -6.46 9.62 13.99
N VAL A 157 -7.26 9.18 14.97
CA VAL A 157 -7.72 7.79 15.05
C VAL A 157 -8.69 7.46 13.90
N ASN A 158 -9.64 8.35 13.59
CA ASN A 158 -10.54 8.19 12.46
C ASN A 158 -9.79 8.15 11.12
N PHE A 159 -8.76 8.99 10.96
CA PHE A 159 -7.90 8.98 9.78
C PHE A 159 -7.09 7.69 9.68
N PHE A 160 -6.51 7.23 10.79
CA PHE A 160 -5.81 5.95 10.86
C PHE A 160 -6.73 4.78 10.51
N GLN A 161 -7.96 4.76 11.02
CA GLN A 161 -8.97 3.76 10.69
C GLN A 161 -9.34 3.79 9.20
N ALA A 162 -9.51 4.98 8.60
CA ALA A 162 -9.78 5.12 7.18
C ALA A 162 -8.65 4.52 6.33
N VAL A 163 -7.39 4.85 6.64
CA VAL A 163 -6.22 4.27 5.97
C VAL A 163 -6.17 2.75 6.16
N PHE A 164 -6.37 2.27 7.38
CA PHE A 164 -6.37 0.85 7.69
C PHE A 164 -7.46 0.10 6.91
N ASN A 165 -8.66 0.68 6.79
CA ASN A 165 -9.75 0.12 6.01
C ASN A 165 -9.48 0.12 4.50
N ILE A 166 -8.73 1.09 3.97
CA ILE A 166 -8.26 1.06 2.58
C ILE A 166 -7.29 -0.11 2.36
N VAL A 167 -6.28 -0.27 3.22
CA VAL A 167 -5.33 -1.41 3.14
C VAL A 167 -6.06 -2.74 3.24
N LYS A 168 -7.05 -2.87 4.15
CA LYS A 168 -7.90 -4.06 4.26
C LYS A 168 -8.63 -4.38 2.96
N GLY A 169 -9.20 -3.38 2.30
CA GLY A 169 -9.94 -3.58 1.05
C GLY A 169 -9.10 -4.21 -0.06
N TYR A 170 -7.84 -3.77 -0.18
CA TYR A 170 -6.89 -4.36 -1.14
C TYR A 170 -6.49 -5.78 -0.78
N ALA A 171 -6.16 -6.03 0.50
CA ALA A 171 -5.82 -7.36 0.98
C ALA A 171 -6.93 -8.39 0.71
N VAL A 172 -8.20 -8.00 0.92
CA VAL A 172 -9.38 -8.84 0.63
C VAL A 172 -9.53 -9.11 -0.86
N ALA A 173 -9.24 -8.14 -1.71
CA ALA A 173 -9.29 -8.30 -3.16
C ALA A 173 -8.18 -9.24 -3.68
N GLY A 174 -7.25 -9.68 -2.83
CA GLY A 174 -6.06 -10.43 -3.25
C GLY A 174 -5.16 -9.57 -4.15
N VAL A 175 -5.30 -8.26 -4.06
CA VAL A 175 -4.53 -7.28 -4.83
C VAL A 175 -3.53 -6.66 -3.88
N GLU A 176 -2.26 -6.62 -4.29
CA GLU A 176 -1.25 -5.87 -3.56
C GLU A 176 -1.70 -4.42 -3.43
N PRO A 177 -1.77 -3.86 -2.20
CA PRO A 177 -2.18 -2.46 -2.03
C PRO A 177 -1.23 -1.60 -2.86
N PRO A 178 -1.73 -0.74 -3.77
CA PRO A 178 -0.86 0.20 -4.45
C PRO A 178 -0.28 1.13 -3.37
N ALA A 179 1.00 0.90 -3.08
CA ALA A 179 1.81 1.67 -2.13
C ALA A 179 1.25 1.73 -0.69
N THR A 180 1.38 0.63 0.06
CA THR A 180 1.30 0.64 1.54
C THR A 180 2.18 1.74 2.15
N GLU A 181 3.30 2.05 1.50
CA GLU A 181 4.24 3.13 1.77
C GLU A 181 3.66 4.54 1.54
N TRP A 182 2.72 4.69 0.60
CA TRP A 182 2.03 5.97 0.34
C TRP A 182 0.98 6.27 1.40
N LEU A 183 0.23 5.25 1.82
CA LEU A 183 -0.73 5.37 2.93
C LEU A 183 -0.03 5.71 4.26
N LEU A 184 1.16 5.14 4.49
CA LEU A 184 2.06 5.56 5.56
C LEU A 184 2.52 7.00 5.43
N ALA A 185 2.95 7.42 4.23
CA ALA A 185 3.40 8.78 3.99
C ALA A 185 2.29 9.80 4.27
N LEU A 186 1.04 9.49 3.93
CA LEU A 186 -0.14 10.30 4.28
C LEU A 186 -0.38 10.38 5.79
N LEU A 187 -0.24 9.26 6.51
CA LEU A 187 -0.36 9.18 7.97
C LEU A 187 0.72 9.99 8.68
N PHE A 188 1.98 9.83 8.26
CA PHE A 188 3.08 10.62 8.79
C PHE A 188 2.93 12.10 8.45
N LYS A 189 2.45 12.44 7.24
CA LYS A 189 2.17 13.84 6.87
C LYS A 189 1.12 14.49 7.76
N LYS A 190 0.01 13.79 8.06
CA LYS A 190 -1.06 14.30 8.93
C LYS A 190 -0.60 14.44 10.39
N ILE A 191 0.33 13.61 10.83
CA ILE A 191 0.92 13.66 12.18
C ILE A 191 1.98 14.79 12.29
N ASP A 192 2.58 15.21 11.18
CA ASP A 192 3.80 16.03 11.18
C ASP A 192 3.58 17.41 10.54
N ASP A 193 2.91 18.30 11.29
CA ASP A 193 2.94 19.76 11.10
C ASP A 193 3.98 20.41 12.05
N THR A 194 5.12 19.75 12.30
CA THR A 194 6.21 20.33 13.10
C THR A 194 7.22 21.08 12.23
N LYS A 195 7.41 22.36 12.55
CA LYS A 195 8.04 23.37 11.68
C LYS A 195 9.57 23.37 11.62
N ASP A 196 10.29 22.39 12.17
CA ASP A 196 11.74 22.57 12.45
C ASP A 196 12.66 21.40 12.06
N ASN A 197 12.35 20.60 11.03
CA ASN A 197 13.34 19.58 10.60
C ASN A 197 13.30 19.24 9.11
N GLU A 198 13.55 20.24 8.25
CA GLU A 198 13.73 20.06 6.80
C GLU A 198 14.71 18.93 6.46
N ASP A 199 15.81 18.78 7.21
CA ASP A 199 16.79 17.71 6.98
C ASP A 199 16.26 16.31 7.30
N ALA A 200 15.43 16.16 8.33
CA ALA A 200 14.81 14.87 8.67
C ALA A 200 13.68 14.51 7.70
N ILE A 201 12.94 15.52 7.22
CA ILE A 201 11.93 15.41 6.17
C ILE A 201 12.60 15.00 4.86
N ILE A 202 13.64 15.71 4.42
CA ILE A 202 14.42 15.37 3.21
C ILE A 202 15.02 13.96 3.35
N LYS A 203 15.58 13.60 4.50
CA LYS A 203 16.18 12.26 4.71
C LYS A 203 15.14 11.14 4.72
N ARG A 204 13.92 11.37 5.22
CA ARG A 204 12.81 10.40 5.20
C ARG A 204 12.11 10.33 3.84
N GLN A 205 11.90 11.46 3.18
CA GLN A 205 11.49 11.56 1.78
C GLN A 205 12.45 10.78 0.91
N ASN A 206 13.76 10.96 1.13
CA ASN A 206 14.77 10.21 0.41
C ASN A 206 14.67 8.70 0.64
N SER A 207 14.23 8.24 1.82
CA SER A 207 14.05 6.81 2.09
C SER A 207 12.80 6.22 1.39
N VAL A 208 11.69 6.96 1.37
CA VAL A 208 10.46 6.54 0.69
C VAL A 208 10.67 6.53 -0.83
N ILE A 209 11.29 7.59 -1.35
CA ILE A 209 11.57 7.68 -2.78
C ILE A 209 12.70 6.70 -3.17
N ALA A 210 13.70 6.41 -2.31
CA ALA A 210 14.67 5.33 -2.54
C ALA A 210 14.05 3.93 -2.55
N THR A 211 12.88 3.75 -1.91
CA THR A 211 12.13 2.49 -1.96
C THR A 211 11.37 2.38 -3.28
N PHE A 212 10.64 3.44 -3.68
CA PHE A 212 9.97 3.52 -4.99
C PHE A 212 10.95 3.49 -6.18
N ALA A 213 12.12 4.09 -6.00
CA ALA A 213 13.24 4.11 -6.94
C ALA A 213 13.63 2.74 -7.48
N SER A 214 13.42 1.66 -6.73
CA SER A 214 13.77 0.32 -7.21
C SER A 214 12.93 -0.11 -8.42
N ASP A 215 11.68 0.39 -8.53
CA ASP A 215 10.74 0.03 -9.59
C ASP A 215 10.70 1.03 -10.74
N PHE A 216 11.25 2.24 -10.57
CA PHE A 216 11.25 3.30 -11.57
C PHE A 216 12.64 3.55 -12.16
N ASP A 217 12.70 3.60 -13.50
CA ASP A 217 13.88 4.06 -14.23
C ASP A 217 14.14 5.57 -13.97
N SER A 218 13.11 6.36 -13.65
CA SER A 218 13.28 7.78 -13.31
C SER A 218 12.16 8.30 -12.40
N ILE A 219 12.53 9.19 -11.47
CA ILE A 219 11.60 9.91 -10.59
C ILE A 219 11.92 11.40 -10.62
N LEU A 220 10.92 12.21 -10.92
CA LEU A 220 11.01 13.66 -11.09
C LEU A 220 9.93 14.34 -10.24
N PHE A 221 10.28 15.44 -9.59
CA PHE A 221 9.31 16.37 -9.04
C PHE A 221 9.08 17.52 -10.00
N VAL A 222 7.83 17.92 -10.15
CA VAL A 222 7.46 19.06 -10.99
C VAL A 222 6.52 19.97 -10.23
N ASP A 223 6.87 21.24 -10.21
CA ASP A 223 6.00 22.32 -9.79
C ASP A 223 5.28 22.86 -11.03
N LEU A 224 3.99 22.54 -11.19
CA LEU A 224 3.22 22.87 -12.40
C LEU A 224 2.98 24.38 -12.55
N ASP A 225 3.01 25.14 -11.46
CA ASP A 225 2.83 26.59 -11.48
C ASP A 225 4.08 27.29 -12.04
N THR A 226 5.26 26.86 -11.62
CA THR A 226 6.54 27.45 -12.06
C THR A 226 7.20 26.72 -13.23
N GLY A 227 6.78 25.49 -13.50
CA GLY A 227 7.43 24.57 -14.42
C GLY A 227 8.80 24.08 -13.94
N LYS A 228 9.18 24.36 -12.68
CA LYS A 228 10.46 23.90 -12.11
C LYS A 228 10.44 22.38 -11.95
N MET A 229 11.56 21.75 -12.28
CA MET A 229 11.74 20.31 -12.08
C MET A 229 12.93 20.03 -11.18
N ASP A 230 12.77 19.07 -10.28
CA ASP A 230 13.85 18.53 -9.47
C ASP A 230 13.98 17.03 -9.78
N VAL A 231 15.17 16.61 -10.23
CA VAL A 231 15.43 15.19 -10.57
C VAL A 231 15.83 14.48 -9.31
N TYR A 232 14.99 13.56 -8.87
CA TYR A 232 15.27 12.74 -7.71
C TYR A 232 16.10 11.53 -8.10
N GLN A 233 15.64 10.83 -9.13
CA GLN A 233 16.31 9.66 -9.67
C GLN A 233 16.27 9.66 -11.19
N ALA A 234 17.40 9.28 -11.77
CA ALA A 234 17.47 8.83 -13.14
C ALA A 234 18.44 7.65 -13.15
N ASN A 235 17.92 6.47 -13.48
CA ASN A 235 18.65 5.21 -13.58
C ASN A 235 18.53 4.67 -15.02
N GLY A 236 19.67 4.52 -15.70
CA GLY A 236 19.72 3.94 -17.04
C GLY A 236 20.68 4.66 -17.98
N ALA A 237 20.72 4.27 -19.27
CA ALA A 237 21.67 4.90 -20.19
C ALA A 237 21.30 6.33 -20.64
N ASN A 238 20.25 6.93 -20.06
CA ASN A 238 19.73 8.26 -20.42
C ASN A 238 19.79 9.28 -19.26
N ASP A 239 20.47 8.96 -18.16
CA ASP A 239 20.39 9.73 -16.92
C ASP A 239 20.82 11.19 -17.11
N GLN A 240 21.89 11.40 -17.88
CA GLN A 240 22.37 12.75 -18.19
C GLN A 240 21.36 13.54 -19.03
N TRP A 241 20.67 12.90 -19.97
CA TRP A 241 19.65 13.57 -20.78
C TRP A 241 18.46 14.03 -19.94
N ILE A 242 18.02 13.20 -18.97
CA ILE A 242 16.92 13.55 -18.06
C ILE A 242 17.32 14.75 -17.21
N ILE A 243 18.52 14.71 -16.62
CA ILE A 243 19.06 15.81 -15.80
C ILE A 243 19.17 17.11 -16.61
N ASP A 244 19.74 17.05 -17.82
CA ASP A 244 19.93 18.23 -18.66
C ASP A 244 18.61 18.80 -19.18
N SER A 245 17.61 17.95 -19.44
CA SER A 245 16.28 18.38 -19.88
C SER A 245 15.47 18.97 -18.73
N ALA A 246 15.55 18.40 -17.53
CA ALA A 246 14.86 18.89 -16.34
C ALA A 246 15.32 20.31 -15.95
N ARG A 247 16.61 20.63 -16.14
CA ARG A 247 17.15 21.99 -15.93
C ARG A 247 16.50 23.06 -16.80
N LYS A 248 15.87 22.68 -17.91
CA LYS A 248 15.14 23.60 -18.80
C LYS A 248 13.66 23.77 -18.42
N GLY A 249 13.20 23.05 -17.40
CA GLY A 249 11.82 23.06 -16.92
C GLY A 249 10.90 22.09 -17.65
N TYR A 250 9.72 21.90 -17.07
CA TYR A 250 8.78 20.84 -17.41
C TYR A 250 8.29 20.86 -18.85
N ASN A 251 7.96 22.04 -19.36
CA ASN A 251 7.46 22.19 -20.72
C ASN A 251 8.51 21.81 -21.77
N GLU A 252 9.78 22.14 -21.52
CA GLU A 252 10.86 21.77 -22.44
C GLU A 252 11.21 20.28 -22.30
N TYR A 253 11.19 19.75 -21.07
CA TYR A 253 11.37 18.34 -20.80
C TYR A 253 10.37 17.48 -21.59
N ARG A 254 9.05 17.73 -21.47
CA ARG A 254 8.03 16.90 -22.16
C ARG A 254 8.14 16.99 -23.69
N LYS A 255 8.44 18.18 -24.24
CA LYS A 255 8.64 18.38 -25.69
C LYS A 255 9.87 17.65 -26.19
N THR A 256 10.98 17.75 -25.46
CA THR A 256 12.21 17.07 -25.85
C THR A 256 12.06 15.56 -25.69
N PHE A 257 11.38 15.09 -24.63
CA PHE A 257 11.07 13.67 -24.43
C PHE A 257 10.28 13.11 -25.61
N ALA A 258 9.18 13.78 -25.97
CA ALA A 258 8.33 13.39 -27.08
C ALA A 258 9.08 13.34 -28.41
N LYS A 259 9.91 14.34 -28.69
CA LYS A 259 10.71 14.39 -29.92
C LYS A 259 11.82 13.34 -29.97
N THR A 260 12.42 13.02 -28.82
CA THR A 260 13.65 12.21 -28.77
C THR A 260 13.36 10.72 -28.63
N PHE A 261 12.38 10.36 -27.80
CA PHE A 261 12.14 8.98 -27.43
C PHE A 261 10.81 8.43 -27.92
N LEU A 262 9.75 9.23 -28.04
CA LEU A 262 8.44 8.68 -28.41
C LEU A 262 8.39 8.28 -29.88
N PHE A 263 7.56 7.26 -30.15
CA PHE A 263 7.09 7.01 -31.50
C PHE A 263 6.24 8.20 -31.99
N PRO A 264 6.32 8.59 -33.27
CA PRO A 264 5.56 9.72 -33.80
C PRO A 264 4.06 9.65 -33.52
N GLU A 265 3.47 8.45 -33.56
CA GLU A 265 2.03 8.25 -33.33
C GLU A 265 1.62 8.41 -31.85
N ASP A 266 2.58 8.31 -30.91
CA ASP A 266 2.32 8.47 -29.47
C ASP A 266 2.60 9.90 -29.00
N ALA A 267 3.34 10.70 -29.78
CA ALA A 267 3.87 11.99 -29.36
C ALA A 267 2.79 13.07 -29.12
N GLU A 268 1.82 13.19 -30.04
CA GLU A 268 0.77 14.21 -29.91
C GLU A 268 -0.12 13.95 -28.69
N TRP A 269 -0.56 12.70 -28.51
CA TRP A 269 -1.36 12.30 -27.37
C TRP A 269 -0.59 12.46 -26.05
N PHE A 270 0.66 12.00 -25.98
CA PHE A 270 1.48 12.17 -24.79
C PHE A 270 1.62 13.64 -24.40
N LEU A 271 1.90 14.54 -25.36
CA LEU A 271 2.03 15.97 -25.07
C LEU A 271 0.73 16.58 -24.56
N LYS A 272 -0.41 16.14 -25.07
CA LYS A 272 -1.74 16.54 -24.60
C LYS A 272 -1.99 16.07 -23.17
N GLU A 273 -1.81 14.78 -22.89
CA GLU A 273 -2.05 14.19 -21.56
C GLU A 273 -1.09 14.73 -20.49
N THR A 274 0.13 15.13 -20.90
CA THR A 274 1.15 15.70 -20.01
C THR A 274 1.14 17.23 -19.98
N GLU A 275 0.11 17.88 -20.52
CA GLU A 275 -0.07 19.32 -20.36
C GLU A 275 -0.48 19.62 -18.90
N PRO A 276 0.12 20.63 -18.22
CA PRO A 276 -0.22 20.95 -16.83
C PRO A 276 -1.72 21.06 -16.56
N GLN A 277 -2.47 21.77 -17.41
CA GLN A 277 -3.91 21.91 -17.25
C GLN A 277 -4.65 20.59 -17.46
N SER A 278 -4.19 19.73 -18.37
CA SER A 278 -4.78 18.40 -18.59
C SER A 278 -4.58 17.52 -17.36
N ILE A 279 -3.38 17.56 -16.77
CA ILE A 279 -3.06 16.82 -15.55
C ILE A 279 -3.96 17.29 -14.40
N MET A 280 -4.05 18.61 -14.18
CA MET A 280 -4.87 19.17 -13.10
C MET A 280 -6.35 18.82 -13.26
N ASN A 281 -6.90 18.91 -14.47
CA ASN A 281 -8.30 18.55 -14.71
C ASN A 281 -8.58 17.07 -14.44
N ARG A 282 -7.61 16.18 -14.66
CA ARG A 282 -7.79 14.74 -14.41
C ARG A 282 -7.66 14.37 -12.95
N PHE A 283 -6.91 15.13 -12.15
CA PHE A 283 -6.78 14.88 -10.71
C PHE A 283 -8.07 15.14 -9.92
N ASP A 284 -9.02 15.89 -10.48
CA ASP A 284 -10.36 16.00 -9.91
C ASP A 284 -11.11 14.65 -9.93
N GLU A 285 -10.71 13.72 -10.81
CA GLU A 285 -11.33 12.41 -10.98
C GLU A 285 -10.46 11.26 -10.44
N ASP A 286 -9.17 11.25 -10.76
CA ASP A 286 -8.20 10.22 -10.37
C ASP A 286 -6.87 10.87 -9.95
N PRO A 287 -6.43 10.76 -8.69
CA PRO A 287 -5.20 11.40 -8.21
C PRO A 287 -3.92 10.83 -8.83
N VAL A 288 -4.01 9.75 -9.63
CA VAL A 288 -2.89 9.12 -10.31
C VAL A 288 -3.22 8.90 -11.79
N LEU A 289 -2.34 9.37 -12.66
CA LEU A 289 -2.47 9.21 -14.11
C LEU A 289 -1.45 8.19 -14.62
N PHE A 290 -1.94 7.23 -15.38
CA PHE A 290 -1.13 6.26 -16.09
C PHE A 290 -1.11 6.60 -17.58
N ILE A 291 0.07 6.77 -18.15
CA ILE A 291 0.29 7.17 -19.54
C ILE A 291 1.18 6.12 -20.21
N ASP A 292 0.53 5.16 -20.89
CA ASP A 292 1.21 4.09 -21.63
C ASP A 292 1.62 4.54 -23.03
N HIS A 293 2.89 4.38 -23.37
CA HIS A 293 3.45 4.82 -24.65
C HIS A 293 4.63 3.96 -25.09
N ARG A 294 5.00 4.06 -26.38
CA ARG A 294 6.17 3.40 -26.93
C ARG A 294 7.33 4.38 -27.00
N VAL A 295 8.50 3.93 -26.56
CA VAL A 295 9.75 4.64 -26.76
C VAL A 295 10.67 3.88 -27.71
N ASN A 296 11.35 4.61 -28.60
CA ASN A 296 12.48 4.12 -29.37
C ASN A 296 13.76 4.29 -28.54
N TYR A 297 14.22 3.18 -27.97
CA TYR A 297 15.43 3.15 -27.17
C TYR A 297 16.52 2.35 -27.90
N LYS A 298 17.56 3.03 -28.37
CA LYS A 298 18.69 2.43 -29.11
C LYS A 298 18.22 1.59 -30.32
N GLY A 299 17.22 2.08 -31.05
CA GLY A 299 16.66 1.40 -32.23
C GLY A 299 15.71 0.26 -31.90
N ARG A 300 15.31 0.07 -30.63
CA ARG A 300 14.35 -0.95 -30.20
C ARG A 300 13.10 -0.30 -29.64
N THR A 301 11.94 -0.86 -29.97
CA THR A 301 10.68 -0.51 -29.33
C THR A 301 10.66 -1.05 -27.91
N VAL A 302 10.43 -0.16 -26.94
CA VAL A 302 10.19 -0.50 -25.54
C VAL A 302 8.85 0.09 -25.14
N PHE A 303 8.04 -0.70 -24.42
CA PHE A 303 6.79 -0.23 -23.84
C PHE A 303 7.08 0.38 -22.48
N TYR A 304 6.58 1.59 -22.28
CA TYR A 304 6.91 2.41 -21.13
C TYR A 304 5.63 3.01 -20.56
N GLN A 305 5.54 3.05 -19.25
CA GLN A 305 4.44 3.68 -18.55
C GLN A 305 5.00 4.88 -17.78
N THR A 306 4.47 6.06 -18.06
CA THR A 306 4.66 7.24 -17.22
C THR A 306 3.53 7.29 -16.21
N ILE A 307 3.88 7.39 -14.94
CA ILE A 307 2.95 7.57 -13.84
C ILE A 307 3.10 9.01 -13.36
N ILE A 308 1.98 9.72 -13.29
CA ILE A 308 1.93 11.09 -12.77
C ILE A 308 1.00 11.09 -11.57
N ALA A 309 1.51 11.44 -10.40
CA ALA A 309 0.70 11.52 -9.18
C ALA A 309 0.74 12.94 -8.63
N LEU A 310 -0.37 13.40 -8.08
CA LEU A 310 -0.36 14.61 -7.27
C LEU A 310 0.60 14.39 -6.11
N ASP A 311 1.49 15.34 -5.83
CA ASP A 311 2.35 15.27 -4.65
C ASP A 311 1.47 15.53 -3.42
N PRO A 312 1.15 14.50 -2.63
CA PRO A 312 0.25 14.67 -1.51
C PRO A 312 0.92 15.43 -0.37
N MET A 313 2.23 15.76 -0.44
CA MET A 313 3.02 16.36 0.65
C MET A 313 3.02 17.88 0.68
N TYR A 314 2.65 18.59 -0.39
CA TYR A 314 2.59 20.06 -0.39
C TYR A 314 1.13 20.54 -0.38
N SER A 315 0.67 21.02 0.77
CA SER A 315 -0.63 21.73 0.91
C SER A 315 -0.65 23.11 0.23
N TYR A 316 0.47 23.51 -0.38
CA TYR A 316 0.64 24.78 -1.08
C TYR A 316 1.34 24.54 -2.42
N GLY A 317 0.56 24.37 -3.50
CA GLY A 317 1.03 24.39 -4.89
C GLY A 317 0.62 23.20 -5.74
N ASN A 318 0.61 23.39 -7.07
CA ASN A 318 0.29 22.35 -8.04
C ASN A 318 1.53 21.47 -8.30
N ARG A 319 1.97 20.70 -7.30
CA ARG A 319 3.15 19.82 -7.43
C ARG A 319 2.77 18.39 -7.77
N ILE A 320 3.58 17.76 -8.63
CA ILE A 320 3.39 16.38 -9.08
C ILE A 320 4.69 15.59 -9.00
N LEU A 321 4.55 14.29 -8.80
CA LEU A 321 5.59 13.30 -9.00
C LEU A 321 5.41 12.67 -10.39
N ILE A 322 6.51 12.51 -11.12
CA ILE A 322 6.53 11.78 -12.39
C ILE A 322 7.51 10.59 -12.26
N GLY A 323 6.94 9.39 -12.30
CA GLY A 323 7.66 8.12 -12.37
C GLY A 323 7.62 7.54 -13.79
N GLY A 324 8.66 6.83 -14.19
CA GLY A 324 8.68 6.10 -15.46
C GLY A 324 9.29 4.72 -15.32
N HIS A 325 8.67 3.71 -15.92
CA HIS A 325 9.19 2.34 -15.92
C HIS A 325 8.80 1.55 -17.16
N LYS A 326 9.56 0.48 -17.44
CA LYS A 326 9.29 -0.44 -18.55
C LYS A 326 8.17 -1.40 -18.18
N VAL A 327 7.25 -1.62 -19.11
CA VAL A 327 6.16 -2.58 -18.94
C VAL A 327 6.21 -3.68 -20.01
N ALA A 328 5.65 -4.84 -19.70
CA ALA A 328 5.52 -5.92 -20.69
C ALA A 328 4.53 -5.52 -21.79
N ALA A 329 4.83 -5.90 -23.04
CA ALA A 329 4.04 -5.54 -24.23
C ALA A 329 2.55 -5.95 -24.18
N ALA A 330 2.17 -6.89 -23.30
CA ALA A 330 0.83 -7.42 -23.19
C ALA A 330 -0.17 -6.50 -22.44
N LYS A 331 0.31 -5.47 -21.73
CA LYS A 331 -0.56 -4.45 -21.10
C LYS A 331 -0.88 -3.36 -22.12
N ARG A 332 -1.90 -3.56 -22.95
CA ARG A 332 -2.50 -2.48 -23.76
C ARG A 332 -3.86 -2.10 -23.16
N PRO A 333 -4.02 -0.84 -22.71
CA PRO A 333 -5.30 -0.19 -22.62
C PRO A 333 -5.36 0.88 -23.72
N ARG A 334 -5.70 0.51 -24.95
CA ARG A 334 -6.30 1.50 -25.86
C ARG A 334 -7.49 0.86 -26.57
N PRO A 335 -8.65 1.54 -26.60
CA PRO A 335 -9.51 1.47 -27.75
C PRO A 335 -8.75 2.15 -28.89
N VAL A 336 -8.33 1.38 -29.87
CA VAL A 336 -7.91 1.94 -31.16
C VAL A 336 -9.21 2.48 -31.77
N ASP A 337 -9.25 3.75 -32.16
CA ASP A 337 -10.31 4.21 -33.06
C ASP A 337 -10.26 3.31 -34.30
N ASP A 338 -11.29 2.49 -34.50
CA ASP A 338 -11.39 1.48 -35.56
C ASP A 338 -11.15 2.06 -36.98
N ASP A 339 -11.25 3.39 -37.13
CA ASP A 339 -11.00 4.09 -38.39
C ASP A 339 -9.51 4.21 -38.75
N PHE A 340 -8.57 4.15 -37.80
CA PHE A 340 -7.14 4.28 -38.10
C PHE A 340 -6.56 3.01 -38.75
N ASP A 341 -7.01 1.82 -38.32
CA ASP A 341 -6.54 0.54 -38.91
C ASP A 341 -7.13 0.31 -40.30
N ARG A 342 -8.37 0.77 -40.58
CA ARG A 342 -8.94 0.73 -41.95
C ARG A 342 -8.19 1.64 -42.92
N ALA A 343 -7.66 2.77 -42.45
CA ALA A 343 -6.94 3.71 -43.30
C ALA A 343 -5.49 3.27 -43.59
N VAL A 344 -4.86 2.53 -42.67
CA VAL A 344 -3.44 2.16 -42.76
C VAL A 344 -3.23 0.73 -43.25
N PHE A 345 -4.12 -0.21 -42.90
CA PHE A 345 -3.90 -1.63 -43.16
C PHE A 345 -4.87 -2.28 -44.15
N GLY A 346 -5.94 -1.59 -44.58
CA GLY A 346 -6.84 -2.06 -45.65
C GLY A 346 -7.73 -3.22 -45.25
#